data_AF-A0A875RNB8-F1
#
_entry.id   AF-A0A875RNB8-F1
#
_cell.length_a   1.000
_cell.length_b   1.000
_cell.length_c   1.000
_cell.angle_alpha   90.00
_cell.angle_beta   90.00
_cell.angle_gamma   90.00
#
_symmetry.space_group_name_H-M   'P 1'
#
loop_
_entity.id
_entity.type
_entity.pdbx_description
1 polymer ?
#
loop_
_entity_poly.entity_id
_entity_poly.type
_entity_poly.pdbx_seq_one_letter_code
_entity_poly.pdbx_strand_id
1 'polypeptide(L)'
;MAKHYLTPATVIESDSDDSLDDDSIENDEYEPPRSYVKVTGMKKVKELSDHHLKKNPNQQLWLLKIPKEIEVSKISSIPINSIGEPELFEVEGKQYKIGEDLTSINANNEKDQKYTLLQVAGSSSYKVQSDIKISRFFNVSQSVTFPEVNWSKVTTPKERVMPVEGLRMRHFPTGYYIRDYNEAKEPLIPEKKRTAEEVVVTEEEEPTRKHHKHKTEKKKKKHHHKH
;
A
#
# COMPACT_ATOMS: atom_id res chain seq x y z
N MET A 1 -63.75 3.90 55.08
CA MET A 1 -62.59 3.77 55.99
C MET A 1 -61.96 2.40 55.77
N ALA A 2 -60.71 2.34 55.30
CA ALA A 2 -59.76 1.27 55.57
C ALA A 2 -58.42 1.71 54.96
N LYS A 3 -57.48 2.10 55.82
CA LYS A 3 -56.10 2.44 55.42
C LYS A 3 -55.30 1.14 55.40
N HIS A 4 -54.81 0.74 54.23
CA HIS A 4 -53.84 -0.35 54.12
C HIS A 4 -52.46 0.19 54.51
N TYR A 5 -51.92 -0.32 55.61
CA TYR A 5 -50.51 -0.13 55.99
C TYR A 5 -49.72 -1.35 55.49
N LEU A 6 -48.83 -1.16 54.53
CA LEU A 6 -47.77 -2.12 54.23
C LEU A 6 -46.55 -1.74 55.08
N THR A 7 -46.06 -2.68 55.88
CA THR A 7 -44.78 -2.60 56.58
C THR A 7 -43.64 -2.97 55.64
N PRO A 8 -42.58 -2.17 55.48
CA PRO A 8 -41.32 -2.67 54.96
C PRO A 8 -40.52 -3.34 56.08
N ALA A 9 -40.30 -4.64 55.93
CA ALA A 9 -39.38 -5.42 56.74
C ALA A 9 -37.95 -4.88 56.58
N THR A 10 -37.32 -4.51 57.68
CA THR A 10 -35.90 -4.17 57.77
C THR A 10 -35.12 -5.47 57.91
N VAL A 11 -34.29 -5.80 56.92
CA VAL A 11 -33.33 -6.92 57.03
C VAL A 11 -32.09 -6.36 57.74
N ILE A 12 -31.86 -6.86 58.95
CA ILE A 12 -30.63 -6.67 59.71
C ILE A 12 -29.81 -7.94 59.45
N GLU A 13 -28.69 -7.84 58.74
CA GLU A 13 -27.70 -8.90 58.70
C GLU A 13 -26.27 -8.34 58.80
N SER A 14 -25.56 -8.90 59.79
CA SER A 14 -24.12 -8.99 59.96
C SER A 14 -23.37 -7.81 60.61
N ASP A 15 -23.28 -7.88 61.93
CA ASP A 15 -22.16 -7.36 62.74
C ASP A 15 -20.83 -7.89 62.17
N SER A 16 -20.03 -6.98 61.61
CA SER A 16 -18.57 -7.05 61.70
C SER A 16 -18.14 -5.86 62.55
N ASP A 17 -17.88 -6.15 63.82
CA ASP A 17 -17.04 -5.35 64.72
C ASP A 17 -15.66 -5.23 64.07
N ASP A 18 -15.43 -4.18 63.30
CA ASP A 18 -14.09 -3.68 63.03
C ASP A 18 -14.04 -2.28 63.64
N SER A 19 -13.57 -2.28 64.89
CA SER A 19 -13.21 -1.11 65.67
C SER A 19 -12.36 -0.18 64.81
N LEU A 20 -12.97 0.93 64.39
CA LEU A 20 -12.28 2.09 63.83
C LEU A 20 -11.45 2.73 64.95
N ASP A 21 -10.27 2.15 65.21
CA ASP A 21 -9.16 2.89 65.80
C ASP A 21 -8.66 3.88 64.73
N ASP A 22 -9.11 5.11 64.92
CA ASP A 22 -8.58 6.36 64.40
C ASP A 22 -7.10 6.52 64.82
N ASP A 23 -6.30 7.16 63.96
CA ASP A 23 -4.90 7.59 64.19
C ASP A 23 -3.71 6.64 63.90
N SER A 24 -3.74 5.92 62.78
CA SER A 24 -2.50 5.75 62.00
C SER A 24 -2.76 5.93 60.51
N ILE A 25 -2.72 7.19 60.05
CA ILE A 25 -2.50 7.48 58.63
C ILE A 25 -1.15 6.86 58.28
N GLU A 26 -1.17 5.65 57.73
CA GLU A 26 -0.02 5.11 57.02
C GLU A 26 0.31 6.15 55.95
N ASN A 27 1.48 6.78 56.08
CA ASN A 27 2.02 7.63 55.04
C ASN A 27 2.35 6.71 53.86
N ASP A 28 1.35 6.40 53.04
CA ASP A 28 1.50 5.70 51.78
C ASP A 28 2.28 6.62 50.82
N GLU A 29 3.60 6.65 50.98
CA GLU A 29 4.49 7.32 50.06
C GLU A 29 4.46 6.57 48.72
N TYR A 30 4.27 7.34 47.64
CA TYR A 30 4.23 6.77 46.30
C TYR A 30 5.55 6.07 45.96
N GLU A 31 5.50 4.76 45.71
CA GLU A 31 6.63 4.00 45.20
C GLU A 31 6.46 3.71 43.69
N PRO A 32 7.41 4.13 42.83
CA PRO A 32 7.36 3.80 41.41
C PRO A 32 7.69 2.31 41.18
N PRO A 33 7.29 1.72 40.03
CA PRO A 33 7.68 0.35 39.71
C PRO A 33 9.20 0.18 39.69
N ARG A 34 9.70 -1.00 40.08
CA ARG A 34 11.12 -1.28 40.39
C ARG A 34 12.17 -0.81 39.36
N SER A 35 11.82 -0.73 38.08
CA SER A 35 12.75 -0.33 37.01
C SER A 35 12.76 1.17 36.70
N TYR A 36 11.95 1.97 37.39
CA TYR A 36 11.84 3.42 37.16
C TYR A 36 12.73 4.18 38.13
N VAL A 37 13.55 5.08 37.59
CA VAL A 37 14.43 5.95 38.36
C VAL A 37 13.93 7.39 38.28
N LYS A 38 13.91 8.10 39.40
CA LYS A 38 13.57 9.52 39.45
C LYS A 38 14.58 10.33 38.65
N VAL A 39 14.09 11.04 37.64
CA VAL A 39 14.93 11.96 36.86
C VAL A 39 15.28 13.17 37.74
N THR A 40 16.56 13.55 37.76
CA THR A 40 17.09 14.71 38.49
C THR A 40 17.95 15.57 37.56
N GLY A 41 18.21 16.83 37.94
CA GLY A 41 19.08 17.72 37.17
C GLY A 41 18.45 18.29 35.89
N MET A 42 17.12 18.38 35.86
CA MET A 42 16.39 18.91 34.70
C MET A 42 16.70 20.41 34.49
N LYS A 43 16.90 20.81 33.22
CA LYS A 43 17.13 22.21 32.85
C LYS A 43 15.81 22.94 32.62
N LYS A 44 15.69 24.15 33.15
CA LYS A 44 14.56 25.05 32.84
C LYS A 44 14.76 25.65 31.45
N VAL A 45 13.73 25.52 30.61
CA VAL A 45 13.63 26.24 29.32
C VAL A 45 12.94 27.57 29.60
N LYS A 46 13.64 28.69 29.41
CA LYS A 46 13.16 30.03 29.77
C LYS A 46 12.10 30.53 28.81
N GLU A 47 12.23 30.14 27.56
CA GLU A 47 11.40 30.49 26.41
C GLU A 47 9.98 29.96 26.57
N LEU A 48 9.83 28.85 27.31
CA LEU A 48 8.55 28.21 27.64
C LEU A 48 7.90 28.78 28.90
N SER A 49 8.46 29.82 29.51
CA SER A 49 7.81 30.47 30.65
C SER A 49 6.68 31.39 30.20
N ASP A 50 5.59 31.43 30.97
CA ASP A 50 4.43 32.28 30.73
C ASP A 50 4.83 33.76 30.59
N HIS A 51 5.74 34.24 31.44
CA HIS A 51 6.29 35.60 31.34
C HIS A 51 7.00 35.86 30.00
N HIS A 52 7.76 34.88 29.48
CA HIS A 52 8.47 35.05 28.20
C HIS A 52 7.50 35.08 27.02
N LEU A 53 6.51 34.19 26.99
CA LEU A 53 5.50 34.15 25.93
C LEU A 53 4.61 35.40 25.95
N LYS A 54 4.22 35.88 27.14
CA LYS A 54 3.48 37.16 27.29
C LYS A 54 4.27 38.36 26.81
N LYS A 55 5.60 38.38 27.02
CA LYS A 55 6.49 39.45 26.55
C LYS A 55 6.74 39.39 25.03
N ASN A 56 6.65 38.21 24.43
CA ASN A 56 6.92 37.98 23.02
C ASN A 56 5.68 37.40 22.30
N PRO A 57 4.64 38.21 22.05
CA PRO A 57 3.36 37.73 21.51
C PRO A 57 3.45 37.13 20.10
N ASN A 58 4.53 37.40 19.37
CA ASN A 58 4.77 36.86 18.04
C ASN A 58 5.35 35.43 18.06
N GLN A 59 5.73 34.92 19.24
CA GLN A 59 6.23 33.55 19.37
C GLN A 59 5.08 32.56 19.46
N GLN A 60 5.30 31.39 18.87
CA GLN A 60 4.33 30.30 18.85
C GLN A 60 4.92 29.07 19.53
N LEU A 61 4.09 28.34 20.26
CA LEU A 61 4.45 27.05 20.85
C LEU A 61 3.92 25.94 19.95
N TRP A 62 4.80 25.12 19.39
CA TRP A 62 4.40 24.01 18.52
C TRP A 62 4.68 22.66 19.16
N LEU A 63 3.81 21.68 18.87
CA LEU A 63 4.02 20.28 19.20
C LEU A 63 4.17 19.47 17.90
N LEU A 64 5.33 18.87 17.70
CA LEU A 64 5.63 18.06 16.52
C LEU A 64 5.69 16.59 16.92
N LYS A 65 4.84 15.77 16.28
CA LYS A 65 4.93 14.32 16.33
C LYS A 65 5.85 13.85 15.23
N ILE A 66 6.99 13.27 15.60
CA ILE A 66 8.05 12.85 14.68
C ILE A 66 8.27 11.32 14.83
N PRO A 67 8.44 10.57 13.73
CA PRO A 67 8.83 9.16 13.80
C PRO A 67 10.18 8.98 14.50
N LYS A 68 10.30 7.93 15.31
CA LYS A 68 11.52 7.66 16.08
C LYS A 68 12.75 7.44 15.20
N GLU A 69 12.57 6.97 13.96
CA GLU A 69 13.71 6.76 13.05
C GLU A 69 14.35 8.06 12.57
N ILE A 70 13.66 9.20 12.67
CA ILE A 70 14.21 10.49 12.23
C ILE A 70 15.08 11.08 13.33
N GLU A 71 16.34 11.33 13.02
CA GLU A 71 17.21 12.08 13.91
C GLU A 71 16.94 13.58 13.77
N VAL A 72 16.40 14.21 14.81
CA VAL A 72 15.98 15.64 14.79
C VAL A 72 17.16 16.58 14.49
N SER A 73 18.38 16.20 14.89
CA SER A 73 19.62 16.94 14.62
C SER A 73 19.94 17.08 13.14
N LYS A 74 19.43 16.17 12.30
CA LYS A 74 19.70 16.12 10.85
C LYS A 74 18.65 16.86 10.02
N ILE A 75 17.59 17.33 10.65
CA ILE A 75 16.55 18.13 9.98
C ILE A 75 17.08 19.57 9.85
N SER A 76 17.41 19.99 8.62
CA SER A 76 17.87 21.35 8.34
C SER A 76 16.72 22.36 8.24
N SER A 77 15.59 21.93 7.66
CA SER A 77 14.43 22.78 7.43
C SER A 77 13.14 21.97 7.48
N ILE A 78 12.09 22.56 8.03
CA ILE A 78 10.74 22.00 8.05
C ILE A 78 9.87 22.90 7.16
N PRO A 79 9.36 22.41 6.03
CA PRO A 79 8.53 23.23 5.14
C PRO A 79 7.12 23.31 5.71
N ILE A 80 6.70 24.53 6.06
CA ILE A 80 5.39 24.85 6.62
C ILE A 80 4.92 26.10 5.89
N ASN A 81 4.58 25.94 4.60
CA ASN A 81 4.22 27.05 3.73
C ASN A 81 2.71 27.33 3.74
N SER A 82 1.85 26.36 4.10
CA SER A 82 0.40 26.57 4.15
C SER A 82 -0.33 25.73 5.19
N ILE A 83 -1.42 26.30 5.73
CA ILE A 83 -2.34 25.62 6.66
C ILE A 83 -3.14 24.60 5.84
N GLY A 84 -3.14 23.34 6.29
CA GLY A 84 -4.05 22.29 5.81
C GLY A 84 -3.50 21.33 4.75
N GLU A 85 -2.48 21.70 3.98
CA GLU A 85 -1.88 20.79 3.00
C GLU A 85 -0.58 20.17 3.52
N PRO A 86 -0.43 18.84 3.45
CA PRO A 86 0.79 18.19 3.90
C PRO A 86 1.92 18.43 2.89
N GLU A 87 3.05 18.90 3.39
CA GLU A 87 4.22 19.21 2.56
C GLU A 87 5.27 18.11 2.64
N LEU A 88 5.88 17.82 1.49
CA LEU A 88 6.92 16.80 1.37
C LEU A 88 8.28 17.40 1.67
N PHE A 89 9.10 16.67 2.42
CA PHE A 89 10.51 16.97 2.63
C PHE A 89 11.32 15.70 2.73
N GLU A 90 12.62 15.83 2.47
CA GLU A 90 13.54 14.70 2.47
C GLU A 90 14.48 14.80 3.68
N VAL A 91 14.65 13.67 4.37
CA VAL A 91 15.63 13.51 5.44
C VAL A 91 16.36 12.20 5.19
N GLU A 92 17.68 12.28 5.02
CA GLU A 92 18.56 11.10 4.82
C GLU A 92 18.12 10.17 3.68
N GLY A 93 17.68 10.71 2.53
CA GLY A 93 17.25 9.89 1.39
C GLY A 93 15.84 9.29 1.51
N LYS A 94 15.12 9.58 2.61
CA LYS A 94 13.72 9.17 2.82
C LYS A 94 12.79 10.35 2.70
N GLN A 95 11.65 10.13 2.06
CA GLN A 95 10.61 11.14 1.91
C GLN A 95 9.68 11.10 3.12
N TYR A 96 9.41 12.27 3.68
CA TYR A 96 8.46 12.49 4.76
C TYR A 96 7.44 13.54 4.33
N LYS A 97 6.26 13.49 4.94
CA LYS A 97 5.23 14.52 4.83
C LYS A 97 4.97 15.11 6.20
N ILE A 98 4.89 16.42 6.31
CA ILE A 98 4.45 17.13 7.51
C ILE A 98 3.09 17.75 7.23
N GLY A 99 2.11 17.49 8.10
CA GLY A 99 0.79 18.11 8.03
C GLY A 99 0.34 18.62 9.39
N GLU A 100 -0.51 19.64 9.40
CA GLU A 100 -1.11 20.17 10.62
C GLU A 100 -2.16 19.19 11.16
N ASP A 101 -2.08 18.86 12.46
CA ASP A 101 -2.99 17.96 13.15
C ASP A 101 -4.08 18.73 13.89
N LEU A 102 -5.19 18.97 13.20
CA LEU A 102 -6.35 19.67 13.76
C LEU A 102 -7.16 18.79 14.75
N THR A 103 -6.90 17.49 14.84
CA THR A 103 -7.64 16.60 15.75
C THR A 103 -7.30 16.82 17.22
N SER A 104 -6.17 17.48 17.48
CA SER A 104 -5.69 17.82 18.83
C SER A 104 -6.36 19.08 19.42
N ILE A 105 -7.16 19.80 18.62
CA ILE A 105 -7.92 20.98 19.03
C ILE A 105 -9.41 20.61 19.05
N ASN A 106 -10.04 20.66 20.22
CA ASN A 106 -11.49 20.46 20.30
C ASN A 106 -12.22 21.64 19.63
N ALA A 107 -12.88 21.36 18.50
CA ALA A 107 -13.59 22.36 17.69
C ALA A 107 -14.67 23.15 18.47
N ASN A 108 -15.16 22.61 19.58
CA ASN A 108 -16.20 23.22 20.40
C ASN A 108 -15.66 24.09 21.55
N ASN A 109 -14.37 24.02 21.88
CA ASN A 109 -13.75 24.82 22.93
C ASN A 109 -12.25 24.99 22.66
N GLU A 110 -11.84 26.14 22.12
CA GLU A 110 -10.42 26.52 21.97
C GLU A 110 -9.65 26.57 23.31
N LYS A 111 -10.37 26.47 24.43
CA LYS A 111 -9.80 26.39 25.78
C LYS A 111 -9.42 24.97 26.21
N ASP A 112 -9.94 23.95 25.54
CA ASP A 112 -9.78 22.56 25.97
C ASP A 112 -8.84 21.82 25.01
N GLN A 113 -7.54 21.87 25.31
CA GLN A 113 -6.51 21.17 24.55
C GLN A 113 -6.22 19.83 25.22
N LYS A 114 -5.98 18.79 24.40
CA LYS A 114 -5.62 17.45 24.88
C LYS A 114 -4.33 17.42 25.72
N TYR A 115 -3.42 18.36 25.49
CA TYR A 115 -2.10 18.38 26.08
C TYR A 115 -1.91 19.61 26.96
N THR A 116 -1.22 19.43 28.09
CA THR A 116 -0.83 20.52 29.00
C THR A 116 0.68 20.54 29.16
N LEU A 117 1.26 21.75 29.22
CA LEU A 117 2.69 21.92 29.39
C LEU A 117 3.09 21.73 30.86
N LEU A 118 4.09 20.86 31.09
CA LEU A 118 4.74 20.71 32.39
C LEU A 118 6.11 21.38 32.34
N GLN A 119 6.32 22.40 33.17
CA GLN A 119 7.60 23.11 33.25
C GLN A 119 8.34 22.73 34.51
N VAL A 120 9.66 22.63 34.41
CA VAL A 120 10.54 22.34 35.56
C VAL A 120 10.42 23.45 36.61
N ALA A 121 10.01 23.08 37.82
CA ALA A 121 9.87 23.97 38.97
C ALA A 121 11.12 23.92 39.88
N GLY A 122 11.61 22.71 40.15
CA GLY A 122 12.84 22.42 40.90
C GLY A 122 13.72 21.39 40.18
N SER A 123 14.75 20.87 40.84
CA SER A 123 15.70 19.89 40.25
C SER A 123 15.05 18.56 39.86
N SER A 124 13.90 18.23 40.46
CA SER A 124 13.18 16.97 40.27
C SER A 124 11.66 17.12 40.36
N SER A 125 11.12 18.30 40.02
CA SER A 125 9.68 18.57 40.10
C SER A 125 9.19 19.41 38.93
N TYR A 126 7.95 19.17 38.54
CA TYR A 126 7.26 19.90 37.48
C TYR A 126 6.11 20.72 38.06
N LYS A 127 5.81 21.84 37.41
CA LYS A 127 4.62 22.64 37.63
C LYS A 127 3.78 22.64 36.35
N VAL A 128 2.48 22.42 36.52
CA VAL A 128 1.50 22.52 35.44
C VAL A 128 1.38 23.98 35.01
N GLN A 129 1.51 24.24 33.71
CA GLN A 129 1.27 25.55 33.11
C GLN A 129 -0.09 25.51 32.40
N SER A 130 -1.17 25.79 33.14
CA SER A 130 -2.54 25.81 32.61
C SER A 130 -2.78 26.94 31.61
N ASP A 131 -2.04 28.04 31.74
CA ASP A 131 -2.29 29.27 30.99
C ASP A 131 -1.59 29.27 29.63
N ILE A 132 -0.62 28.36 29.43
CA ILE A 132 0.17 28.24 28.21
C ILE A 132 -0.47 27.20 27.31
N LYS A 133 -0.85 27.63 26.10
CA LYS A 133 -1.45 26.77 25.07
C LYS A 133 -0.49 26.50 23.94
N ILE A 134 -0.61 25.32 23.36
CA ILE A 134 0.10 24.95 22.13
C ILE A 134 -0.62 25.63 20.96
N SER A 135 0.11 26.41 20.18
CA SER A 135 -0.41 27.17 19.04
C SER A 135 -0.72 26.28 17.84
N ARG A 136 0.14 25.28 17.56
CA ARG A 136 0.00 24.37 16.42
C ARG A 136 0.47 22.97 16.73
N PHE A 137 -0.18 22.00 16.11
CA PHE A 137 0.15 20.58 16.20
C PHE A 137 0.55 20.11 14.81
N PHE A 138 1.69 19.42 14.70
CA PHE A 138 2.15 18.86 13.44
C PHE A 138 2.39 17.38 13.56
N ASN A 139 2.10 16.65 12.49
CA ASN A 139 2.37 15.23 12.37
C ASN A 139 3.28 14.98 11.17
N VAL A 140 4.47 14.45 11.45
CA VAL A 140 5.41 13.98 10.44
C VAL A 140 5.17 12.49 10.22
N SER A 141 4.97 12.11 8.97
CA SER A 141 4.80 10.71 8.58
C SER A 141 5.65 10.39 7.37
N GLN A 142 6.12 9.15 7.27
CA GLN A 142 6.87 8.71 6.10
C GLN A 142 5.95 8.68 4.88
N SER A 143 6.42 9.27 3.78
CA SER A 143 5.76 9.21 2.48
C SER A 143 6.45 8.13 1.65
N VAL A 144 5.66 7.27 1.02
CA VAL A 144 6.16 6.25 0.10
C VAL A 144 5.42 6.43 -1.21
N THR A 145 6.17 6.53 -2.30
CA THR A 145 5.62 6.59 -3.65
C THR A 145 5.29 5.17 -4.10
N PHE A 146 4.03 4.94 -4.44
CA PHE A 146 3.62 3.70 -5.08
C PHE A 146 3.88 3.79 -6.58
N PRO A 147 4.53 2.78 -7.19
CA PRO A 147 4.77 2.80 -8.63
C PRO A 147 3.44 2.72 -9.38
N GLU A 148 3.31 3.51 -10.44
CA GLU A 148 2.14 3.44 -11.32
C GLU A 148 2.07 2.09 -12.04
N VAL A 149 0.87 1.53 -12.12
CA VAL A 149 0.63 0.28 -12.85
C VAL A 149 0.68 0.57 -14.35
N ASN A 150 1.59 -0.10 -15.05
CA ASN A 150 1.62 -0.05 -16.50
C ASN A 150 0.54 -0.96 -17.10
N TRP A 151 -0.66 -0.40 -17.29
CA TRP A 151 -1.81 -1.11 -17.86
C TRP A 151 -1.58 -1.67 -19.25
N SER A 152 -0.73 -1.03 -20.07
CA SER A 152 -0.41 -1.50 -21.43
C SER A 152 0.39 -2.81 -21.43
N LYS A 153 1.20 -3.03 -20.38
CA LYS A 153 1.95 -4.28 -20.18
C LYS A 153 1.10 -5.37 -19.55
N VAL A 154 0.20 -4.99 -18.64
CA VAL A 154 -0.60 -5.94 -17.85
C VAL A 154 -1.82 -6.43 -18.64
N THR A 155 -2.38 -5.59 -19.50
CA THR A 155 -3.56 -5.93 -20.31
C THR A 155 -3.11 -6.62 -21.60
N THR A 156 -2.83 -7.92 -21.53
CA THR A 156 -2.60 -8.72 -22.74
C THR A 156 -3.94 -9.23 -23.28
N PRO A 157 -4.24 -9.03 -24.58
CA PRO A 157 -5.42 -9.64 -25.18
C PRO A 157 -5.32 -11.16 -25.07
N LYS A 158 -6.46 -11.81 -24.82
CA LYS A 158 -6.51 -13.27 -24.77
C LYS A 158 -6.03 -13.85 -26.10
N GLU A 159 -4.99 -14.68 -26.04
CA GLU A 159 -4.48 -15.37 -27.22
C GLU A 159 -5.57 -16.26 -27.82
N ARG A 160 -5.69 -16.22 -29.15
CA ARG A 160 -6.60 -17.12 -29.87
C ARG A 160 -6.05 -18.54 -29.76
N VAL A 161 -6.95 -19.50 -29.56
CA VAL A 161 -6.58 -20.92 -29.59
C VAL A 161 -5.94 -21.23 -30.93
N MET A 162 -4.71 -21.74 -30.91
CA MET A 162 -4.01 -22.12 -32.14
C MET A 162 -4.77 -23.25 -32.82
N PRO A 163 -5.18 -23.09 -34.09
CA PRO A 163 -5.79 -24.17 -34.83
C PRO A 163 -4.77 -25.30 -34.99
N VAL A 164 -5.21 -26.54 -34.81
CA VAL A 164 -4.36 -27.71 -35.04
C VAL A 164 -4.10 -27.83 -36.54
N GLU A 165 -2.83 -27.75 -36.93
CA GLU A 165 -2.42 -27.95 -38.32
C GLU A 165 -2.59 -29.42 -38.73
N GLY A 166 -2.86 -29.65 -40.02
CA GLY A 166 -2.99 -31.01 -40.56
C GLY A 166 -4.33 -31.72 -40.24
N LEU A 167 -5.36 -30.97 -39.82
CA LEU A 167 -6.73 -31.48 -39.78
C LEU A 167 -7.14 -31.95 -41.18
N ARG A 168 -7.70 -33.16 -41.24
CA ARG A 168 -8.11 -33.83 -42.48
C ARG A 168 -9.42 -34.56 -42.26
N MET A 169 -10.14 -34.83 -43.35
CA MET A 169 -11.31 -35.70 -43.30
C MET A 169 -10.90 -37.13 -42.90
N ARG A 170 -11.49 -37.63 -41.81
CA ARG A 170 -11.21 -38.98 -41.26
C ARG A 170 -12.39 -39.94 -41.38
N HIS A 171 -13.60 -39.43 -41.56
CA HIS A 171 -14.81 -40.21 -41.62
C HIS A 171 -15.46 -40.08 -42.98
N PHE A 172 -15.90 -41.20 -43.55
CA PHE A 172 -16.54 -41.29 -44.85
C PHE A 172 -17.83 -42.09 -44.73
N PRO A 173 -18.92 -41.72 -45.44
CA PRO A 173 -20.08 -42.57 -45.59
C PRO A 173 -19.71 -43.92 -46.23
N THR A 174 -20.49 -44.97 -45.93
CA THR A 174 -20.26 -46.30 -46.49
C THR A 174 -20.27 -46.27 -48.03
N GLY A 175 -19.20 -46.76 -48.65
CA GLY A 175 -19.04 -46.78 -50.10
C GLY A 175 -18.19 -45.66 -50.69
N TYR A 176 -17.78 -44.68 -49.88
CA TYR A 176 -16.84 -43.61 -50.27
C TYR A 176 -15.52 -43.72 -49.49
N TYR A 177 -14.45 -43.24 -50.11
CA TYR A 177 -13.08 -43.38 -49.62
C TYR A 177 -12.28 -42.08 -49.78
N ILE A 178 -11.03 -42.12 -49.31
CA ILE A 178 -10.09 -40.99 -49.29
C ILE A 178 -9.86 -40.35 -50.67
N ARG A 179 -10.03 -41.11 -51.75
CA ARG A 179 -9.83 -40.64 -53.13
C ARG A 179 -11.03 -39.89 -53.69
N ASP A 180 -12.19 -40.00 -53.04
CA ASP A 180 -13.44 -39.41 -53.52
C ASP A 180 -13.63 -37.96 -53.04
N TYR A 181 -12.74 -37.47 -52.16
CA TYR A 181 -12.80 -36.12 -51.61
C TYR A 181 -11.43 -35.45 -51.60
N ASN A 182 -11.35 -34.22 -52.12
CA ASN A 182 -10.10 -33.46 -52.18
C ASN A 182 -9.54 -33.05 -50.79
N GLU A 183 -10.42 -32.96 -49.79
CA GLU A 183 -10.07 -32.61 -48.40
C GLU A 183 -9.55 -33.80 -47.58
N ALA A 184 -9.69 -35.01 -48.14
CA ALA A 184 -9.24 -36.23 -47.55
C ALA A 184 -7.79 -36.50 -47.97
N LYS A 185 -6.85 -36.27 -47.06
CA LYS A 185 -5.41 -36.51 -47.28
C LYS A 185 -4.95 -37.76 -46.54
N GLU A 186 -4.03 -38.52 -47.13
CA GLU A 186 -3.41 -39.66 -46.45
C GLU A 186 -2.67 -39.23 -45.17
N PRO A 187 -2.53 -40.11 -44.16
CA PRO A 187 -1.82 -39.76 -42.94
C PRO A 187 -0.36 -39.49 -43.31
N LEU A 188 0.12 -38.28 -43.04
CA LEU A 188 1.55 -38.06 -42.97
C LEU A 188 2.04 -38.76 -41.69
N ILE A 189 2.61 -39.95 -41.85
CA ILE A 189 3.33 -40.63 -40.78
C ILE A 189 4.60 -39.79 -40.58
N PRO A 190 4.84 -39.19 -39.40
CA PRO A 190 6.07 -38.45 -39.18
C PRO A 190 7.23 -39.42 -39.37
N GLU A 191 8.06 -39.17 -40.38
CA GLU A 191 9.32 -39.87 -40.52
C GLU A 191 10.11 -39.66 -39.22
N LYS A 192 10.50 -40.76 -38.57
CA LYS A 192 11.39 -40.71 -37.41
C LYS A 192 12.59 -39.86 -37.81
N LYS A 193 12.73 -38.67 -37.20
CA LYS A 193 13.90 -37.80 -37.35
C LYS A 193 15.15 -38.64 -37.12
N ARG A 194 15.86 -38.94 -38.21
CA ARG A 194 17.27 -39.32 -38.15
C ARG A 194 18.03 -38.04 -37.83
N THR A 195 18.63 -38.02 -36.67
CA THR A 195 19.58 -36.99 -36.22
C THR A 195 20.78 -36.99 -37.16
N ALA A 196 21.03 -35.87 -37.83
CA ALA A 196 22.32 -35.44 -38.39
C ALA A 196 22.10 -34.00 -38.91
N GLU A 197 22.60 -33.00 -38.17
CA GLU A 197 23.79 -32.22 -38.52
C GLU A 197 23.49 -31.10 -39.54
N GLU A 198 23.36 -29.90 -38.97
CA GLU A 198 23.97 -28.64 -39.43
C GLU A 198 24.38 -28.55 -40.91
N VAL A 199 23.54 -27.92 -41.75
CA VAL A 199 24.00 -27.28 -42.99
C VAL A 199 23.32 -25.93 -43.18
N VAL A 200 24.20 -24.96 -43.38
CA VAL A 200 24.06 -23.53 -43.61
C VAL A 200 23.06 -23.17 -44.72
N VAL A 201 22.35 -22.07 -44.49
CA VAL A 201 21.48 -21.36 -45.43
C VAL A 201 22.29 -20.79 -46.60
N THR A 202 21.89 -21.10 -47.83
CA THR A 202 22.16 -20.27 -49.01
C THR A 202 20.86 -20.04 -49.77
N GLU A 203 20.57 -18.75 -49.99
CA GLU A 203 19.52 -18.20 -50.83
C GLU A 203 19.67 -18.66 -52.29
N GLU A 204 18.56 -18.84 -53.02
CA GLU A 204 18.28 -18.14 -54.30
C GLU A 204 16.97 -18.63 -54.95
N GLU A 205 16.08 -17.64 -55.13
CA GLU A 205 15.18 -17.28 -56.24
C GLU A 205 14.53 -18.30 -57.22
N GLU A 206 13.32 -17.89 -57.61
CA GLU A 206 12.35 -18.46 -58.56
C GLU A 206 12.87 -18.83 -59.95
N PRO A 207 12.06 -19.59 -60.73
CA PRO A 207 11.83 -19.18 -62.11
C PRO A 207 10.36 -19.10 -62.49
N THR A 208 10.05 -17.97 -63.13
CA THR A 208 8.75 -17.60 -63.69
C THR A 208 8.63 -17.96 -65.18
N ARG A 209 7.39 -18.31 -65.58
CA ARG A 209 6.71 -18.13 -66.90
C ARG A 209 7.18 -18.97 -68.12
N LYS A 210 6.22 -19.55 -68.85
CA LYS A 210 5.63 -18.94 -70.08
C LYS A 210 4.55 -19.80 -70.76
N HIS A 211 3.45 -19.13 -71.13
CA HIS A 211 2.40 -19.49 -72.09
C HIS A 211 2.96 -19.68 -73.52
N HIS A 212 2.39 -20.59 -74.31
CA HIS A 212 2.29 -20.37 -75.77
C HIS A 212 1.01 -20.94 -76.41
N LYS A 213 0.51 -20.12 -77.34
CA LYS A 213 -0.78 -20.13 -78.03
C LYS A 213 -0.74 -20.91 -79.37
N HIS A 214 -1.91 -21.45 -79.72
CA HIS A 214 -2.37 -22.12 -80.95
C HIS A 214 -1.84 -21.58 -82.31
N LYS A 215 -1.54 -22.47 -83.27
CA LYS A 215 -1.75 -22.23 -84.72
C LYS A 215 -1.92 -23.55 -85.52
N THR A 216 -3.00 -23.62 -86.28
CA THR A 216 -3.42 -24.67 -87.23
C THR A 216 -2.84 -24.45 -88.64
N GLU A 217 -2.43 -25.52 -89.35
CA GLU A 217 -3.01 -25.99 -90.64
C GLU A 217 -2.05 -26.85 -91.53
N LYS A 218 -2.64 -27.97 -92.00
CA LYS A 218 -2.61 -28.59 -93.35
C LYS A 218 -1.39 -29.33 -93.95
N LYS A 219 -1.66 -30.63 -94.15
CA LYS A 219 -1.68 -31.44 -95.40
C LYS A 219 -0.41 -32.19 -95.90
N LYS A 220 -0.60 -33.52 -95.91
CA LYS A 220 -0.46 -34.51 -97.02
C LYS A 220 0.94 -34.99 -97.46
N LYS A 221 1.22 -36.29 -97.23
CA LYS A 221 1.20 -37.45 -98.17
C LYS A 221 1.82 -38.68 -97.45
N LYS A 222 1.13 -39.84 -97.34
CA LYS A 222 1.28 -41.07 -98.18
C LYS A 222 2.74 -41.56 -98.24
N HIS A 223 3.15 -42.80 -97.94
CA HIS A 223 2.57 -44.14 -98.18
C HIS A 223 3.47 -45.21 -97.49
N HIS A 224 2.87 -46.38 -97.14
CA HIS A 224 3.47 -47.75 -97.16
C HIS A 224 4.63 -48.12 -96.19
N HIS A 225 4.83 -49.34 -95.67
CA HIS A 225 4.23 -50.68 -95.81
C HIS A 225 4.88 -51.61 -94.75
N LYS A 226 4.18 -52.70 -94.38
CA LYS A 226 4.66 -53.97 -93.76
C LYS A 226 5.38 -53.88 -92.40
N HIS A 227 5.16 -54.80 -91.45
CA HIS A 227 4.87 -56.23 -91.57
C HIS A 227 3.99 -56.71 -90.40
#